data_AF-A0A2U3LPR6-F1
#
_entry.id   AF-A0A2U3LPR6-F1
#
_cell.length_a   1.000
_cell.length_b   1.000
_cell.length_c   1.000
_cell.angle_alpha   90.00
_cell.angle_beta   90.00
_cell.angle_gamma   90.00
#
_symmetry.space_group_name_H-M   'P 1'
#
loop_
_entity.id
_entity.type
_entity.pdbx_description
1 polymer ?
#
loop_
_entity_poly.entity_id
_entity_poly.type
_entity_poly.pdbx_seq_one_letter_code
_entity_poly.pdbx_strand_id
1 'polypeptide(L)' 'MQLTAGALTPAGTASYQWMSSATSGGTYTAITGATAVTYTPVAGDVGNYLEVVATGTGSYSGTVTSVPTAAVGA' A
#
# COMPACT_ATOMS: atom_id res chain seq x y z
N MET A 1 -7.97 -1.96 12.94
CA MET A 1 -6.63 -2.46 12.53
C MET A 1 -6.05 -1.45 11.55
N GLN A 2 -4.76 -1.12 11.66
CA GLN A 2 -4.11 -0.14 10.77
C GLN A 2 -2.92 -0.82 10.09
N LEU A 3 -2.77 -0.59 8.79
CA LEU A 3 -1.63 -1.06 8.01
C LEU A 3 -0.59 0.06 7.95
N THR A 4 0.68 -0.32 8.07
CA THR A 4 1.81 0.62 8.00
C THR A 4 2.73 0.17 6.88
N ALA A 5 3.11 1.08 6.00
CA ALA A 5 4.09 0.81 4.96
C ALA A 5 5.43 0.45 5.60
N GLY A 6 6.13 -0.51 4.99
CA GLY A 6 7.45 -0.93 5.45
C GLY A 6 8.48 0.20 5.41
N ALA A 7 9.57 0.04 6.18
CA ALA A 7 10.68 0.99 6.14
C ALA A 7 11.29 1.05 4.73
N LEU A 8 11.55 2.25 4.25
CA LEU A 8 12.27 2.47 2.99
C LEU A 8 13.77 2.36 3.24
N THR A 9 14.44 1.59 2.40
CA THR A 9 15.91 1.47 2.42
C THR A 9 16.45 1.82 1.05
N PRO A 10 17.23 2.91 0.90
CA PRO A 10 17.66 3.87 1.94
C PRO A 10 16.53 4.76 2.48
N ALA A 11 16.66 5.23 3.72
CA ALA A 11 15.69 6.12 4.34
C ALA A 11 15.66 7.46 3.59
N GLY A 12 14.51 7.79 2.98
CA GLY A 12 14.35 8.98 2.17
C GLY A 12 12.87 9.35 2.01
N THR A 13 12.58 10.38 1.22
CA THR A 13 11.21 10.81 0.94
C THR A 13 10.63 9.94 -0.16
N ALA A 14 9.57 9.18 0.14
CA ALA A 14 8.78 8.50 -0.88
C ALA A 14 7.32 8.93 -0.80
N SER A 15 6.67 8.91 -1.95
CA SER A 15 5.22 8.96 -2.06
C SER A 15 4.66 7.55 -1.90
N TYR A 16 3.64 7.39 -1.08
CA TYR A 16 2.94 6.12 -0.93
C TYR A 16 1.65 6.15 -1.73
N GLN A 17 1.23 4.98 -2.21
CA GLN A 17 -0.09 4.77 -2.78
C GLN A 17 -0.57 3.39 -2.35
N TRP A 18 -1.65 3.35 -1.56
CA TRP A 18 -2.29 2.10 -1.22
C TRP A 18 -3.14 1.60 -2.38
N MET A 19 -3.12 0.30 -2.59
CA MET A 19 -3.88 -0.37 -3.64
C MET A 19 -4.66 -1.54 -3.04
N SER A 20 -5.83 -1.80 -3.60
CA SER A 20 -6.73 -2.89 -3.19
C SER A 20 -6.98 -3.83 -4.35
N SER A 21 -7.06 -5.13 -4.08
CA SER A 21 -7.52 -6.13 -5.04
C SER A 21 -8.44 -7.15 -4.37
N ALA A 22 -9.45 -7.63 -5.10
CA ALA A 22 -10.30 -8.72 -4.62
C ALA A 22 -9.59 -10.09 -4.60
N THR A 23 -8.43 -10.20 -5.26
CA THR A 23 -7.62 -11.42 -5.31
C THR A 23 -6.15 -11.12 -5.02
N SER A 24 -5.46 -12.03 -4.32
CA SER A 24 -4.08 -11.82 -3.85
C SER A 24 -3.05 -11.61 -4.98
N GLY A 25 -3.31 -12.14 -6.18
CA GLY A 25 -2.48 -11.94 -7.38
C GLY A 25 -3.22 -11.22 -8.50
N GLY A 26 -4.31 -10.51 -8.18
CA GLY A 26 -5.14 -9.82 -9.15
C GLY A 26 -4.57 -8.48 -9.59
N THR A 27 -5.40 -7.75 -10.34
CA THR A 27 -5.12 -6.34 -10.62
C THR A 27 -5.37 -5.54 -9.35
N TYR A 28 -4.34 -4.89 -8.83
CA TYR A 28 -4.44 -3.96 -7.73
C TYR A 28 -4.82 -2.59 -8.26
N THR A 29 -5.87 -2.01 -7.66
CA THR A 29 -6.37 -0.69 -8.05
C THR A 29 -6.03 0.31 -6.96
N ALA A 30 -5.52 1.47 -7.35
CA ALA A 30 -5.18 2.52 -6.40
C ALA A 30 -6.42 3.00 -5.62
N ILE A 31 -6.28 3.08 -4.31
CA ILE A 31 -7.29 3.63 -3.41
C ILE A 31 -7.13 5.16 -3.43
N THR A 32 -8.13 5.85 -3.98
CA THR A 32 -8.10 7.31 -4.13
C THR A 32 -7.88 8.00 -2.78
N GLY A 33 -6.84 8.83 -2.69
CA GLY A 33 -6.51 9.60 -1.49
C GLY A 33 -5.68 8.85 -0.44
N ALA A 34 -5.42 7.56 -0.63
CA ALA A 34 -4.60 6.77 0.29
C ALA A 34 -3.10 6.90 -0.03
N THR A 35 -2.53 8.05 0.34
CA THR A 35 -1.10 8.37 0.13
C THR A 35 -0.29 8.48 1.42
N ALA A 36 -0.94 8.24 2.56
CA ALA A 36 -0.29 8.22 3.85
C ALA A 36 0.55 6.94 4.02
N VAL A 37 1.60 7.02 4.84
CA VAL A 37 2.42 5.87 5.23
C VAL A 37 1.59 4.79 5.93
N THR A 38 0.46 5.16 6.53
CA THR A 38 -0.49 4.24 7.12
C THR A 38 -1.83 4.30 6.42
N TYR A 39 -2.50 3.15 6.33
CA TYR A 39 -3.86 3.05 5.84
C TYR A 39 -4.74 2.31 6.84
N THR A 40 -5.95 2.83 7.04
CA THR A 40 -6.97 2.16 7.84
C THR A 40 -7.98 1.55 6.88
N PRO A 41 -8.04 0.21 6.77
CA PRO A 41 -9.02 -0.45 5.93
C PRO A 41 -10.44 0.00 6.30
N VAL A 42 -11.25 0.26 5.29
CA VAL A 42 -12.66 0.60 5.44
C VAL A 42 -13.54 -0.60 5.16
N ALA A 43 -14.85 -0.51 5.42
CA ALA A 43 -15.79 -1.60 5.15
C ALA A 43 -15.76 -2.11 3.70
N GLY A 44 -15.41 -1.23 2.73
CA GLY A 44 -15.25 -1.60 1.33
C GLY A 44 -14.01 -2.44 1.01
N ASP A 45 -13.05 -2.52 1.95
CA ASP A 45 -11.82 -3.31 1.79
C ASP A 45 -11.97 -4.72 2.38
N VAL A 46 -13.04 -5.00 3.12
CA VAL A 46 -13.24 -6.31 3.76
C VAL A 46 -13.30 -7.40 2.69
N GLY A 47 -12.47 -8.43 2.87
CA GLY A 47 -12.28 -9.50 1.88
C GLY A 47 -11.29 -9.17 0.76
N ASN A 48 -10.84 -7.93 0.64
CA ASN A 48 -9.80 -7.53 -0.32
C ASN A 48 -8.39 -7.66 0.28
N TYR A 49 -7.42 -7.73 -0.60
CA TYR A 49 -5.99 -7.70 -0.34
C TYR A 49 -5.49 -6.29 -0.53
N LEU A 50 -4.67 -5.81 0.39
CA LEU A 50 -4.11 -4.46 0.36
C LEU A 50 -2.61 -4.54 0.15
N GLU A 51 -2.08 -3.71 -0.73
CA GLU A 51 -0.65 -3.50 -0.90
C GLU A 51 -0.34 -2.01 -0.95
N VAL A 52 0.91 -1.66 -0.68
CA VAL A 52 1.37 -0.28 -0.78
C VAL A 52 2.52 -0.20 -1.77
N VAL A 53 2.41 0.76 -2.69
CA VAL A 53 3.48 1.13 -3.60
C VAL A 53 4.16 2.37 -3.04
N ALA A 54 5.45 2.26 -2.77
CA ALA A 54 6.28 3.39 -2.38
C ALA A 54 7.16 3.81 -3.56
N THR A 55 7.04 5.06 -3.98
CA THR A 55 7.85 5.66 -5.04
C THR A 55 8.80 6.67 -4.41
N GLY A 56 10.09 6.36 -4.40
CA GLY A 56 11.14 7.27 -3.95
C GLY A 56 11.16 8.55 -4.78
N THR A 57 11.34 9.68 -4.12
CA THR A 57 11.42 11.01 -4.73
C THR A 57 12.73 11.71 -4.31
N GLY A 58 13.27 12.56 -5.18
CA GLY A 58 14.53 13.27 -4.93
C GLY A 58 15.76 12.49 -5.34
N SER A 59 16.76 12.38 -4.46
CA SER A 59 18.04 11.70 -4.76
C SER A 59 17.93 10.17 -4.87
N TYR A 60 16.78 9.61 -4.51
CA TYR A 60 16.48 8.19 -4.65
C TYR A 60 15.32 8.04 -5.63
N SER A 61 15.58 7.43 -6.77
CA SER A 61 14.57 7.11 -7.79
C SER A 61 14.32 5.60 -7.81
N GLY A 62 13.08 5.19 -7.57
CA GLY A 62 12.68 3.78 -7.62
C GLY A 62 11.28 3.57 -7.07
N THR A 63 10.65 2.48 -7.48
CA THR A 63 9.34 2.07 -6.97
C THR A 63 9.47 0.70 -6.33
N VAL A 64 8.97 0.57 -5.11
CA VAL A 64 8.92 -0.69 -4.36
C VAL A 64 7.49 -0.97 -3.98
N THR A 65 7.00 -2.15 -4.33
CA THR A 65 5.67 -2.63 -3.93
C THR A 65 5.81 -3.57 -2.75
N SER A 66 4.99 -3.40 -1.71
CA SER A 66 4.95 -4.33 -0.59
C SER A 66 4.35 -5.67 -1.01
N VAL A 67 4.63 -6.72 -0.24
CA VAL A 67 3.79 -7.92 -0.30
C VAL A 67 2.35 -7.56 0.10
N PRO A 68 1.33 -8.12 -0.58
CA PRO A 68 -0.05 -7.92 -0.19
C PRO A 68 -0.32 -8.45 1.21
N THR A 69 -1.19 -7.78 1.95
CA THR A 69 -1.69 -8.26 3.23
C THR A 69 -2.53 -9.52 3.05
N ALA A 70 -2.80 -10.26 4.12
CA ALA A 70 -3.94 -11.18 4.11
C ALA A 70 -5.24 -10.41 3.80
N ALA A 71 -6.28 -11.13 3.37
CA ALA A 71 -7.59 -10.54 3.16
C ALA A 71 -8.04 -9.79 4.42
N VAL A 72 -8.50 -8.54 4.25
CA VAL A 72 -8.95 -7.71 5.36
C VAL A 72 -10.11 -8.42 6.06
N GLY A 73 -9.91 -8.76 7.34
CA GLY A 73 -10.93 -9.35 8.19
C GLY A 73 -12.01 -8.33 8.56
N ALA A 74 -13.23 -8.84 8.76
CA ALA A 74 -14.35 -8.08 9.33
C ALA A 74 -14.16 -7.81 10.83
#